data_AF-K7KPV0-F1
#
_entry.id   AF-K7KPV0-F1
#
_cell.length_a   1.000
_cell.length_b   1.000
_cell.length_c   1.000
_cell.angle_alpha   90.00
_cell.angle_beta   90.00
_cell.angle_gamma   90.00
#
_symmetry.space_group_name_H-M   'P 1'
#
loop_
_entity.id
_entity.type
_entity.pdbx_description
1 polymer ?
#
loop_
_entity_poly.entity_id
_entity_poly.type
_entity_poly.pdbx_seq_one_letter_code
_entity_poly.pdbx_strand_id
1 'polypeptide(L)'
;MPNKTLAYRVNHLHLNDLNLTKPYLISPFVGNLPCLNFLSITNTNNLVSSVSLTLRHFMRFTNVFGEILHFLSQIKTLETIIFLYNNFSGNLPLRLPLISNLYRVSFDGNRISATISNSFGSFSEPFKLITLSNNCLTRGILETLAKLVFDFVDLSQNMLINLANNSFAFDFGKVRVSKTLEILDLSHNHLYGTLPEGLTSLKNLGFLDVSYNNLCGKTPRGGRLQKIDVSSYAHN
;
A
#
# COMPACT_ATOMS: atom_id res chain seq x y z
N MET A 1 12.77 46.64 1.22
CA MET A 1 11.56 45.81 1.49
C MET A 1 11.90 44.39 1.04
N PRO A 2 12.01 43.39 1.93
CA PRO A 2 12.12 42.01 1.47
C PRO A 2 10.80 41.63 0.81
N ASN A 3 10.90 41.13 -0.41
CA ASN A 3 9.78 40.68 -1.21
C ASN A 3 9.09 39.56 -0.43
N LYS A 4 7.93 39.85 0.19
CA LYS A 4 7.05 38.80 0.73
C LYS A 4 6.54 38.03 -0.47
N THR A 5 7.29 37.04 -0.93
CA THR A 5 6.77 36.02 -1.82
C THR A 5 5.53 35.48 -1.14
N LEU A 6 4.35 35.78 -1.70
CA LEU A 6 3.10 35.15 -1.30
C LEU A 6 3.36 33.65 -1.36
N ALA A 7 3.53 33.02 -0.20
CA ALA A 7 3.64 31.58 -0.12
C ALA A 7 2.26 31.06 -0.50
N TYR A 8 2.09 30.72 -1.78
CA TYR A 8 0.86 30.11 -2.26
C TYR A 8 0.60 28.86 -1.42
N ARG A 9 -0.57 28.83 -0.78
CA ARG A 9 -0.98 27.71 0.06
C ARG A 9 -1.40 26.56 -0.85
N VAL A 10 -0.48 25.63 -1.08
CA VAL A 10 -0.77 24.39 -1.81
C VAL A 10 -1.21 23.33 -0.81
N ASN A 11 -2.51 22.99 -0.81
CA ASN A 11 -3.05 21.88 -0.03
C ASN A 11 -3.05 20.58 -0.86
N HIS A 12 -3.37 20.69 -2.15
CA HIS A 12 -3.49 19.57 -3.07
C HIS A 12 -2.49 19.74 -4.21
N LEU A 13 -1.68 18.70 -4.46
CA LEU A 13 -0.77 18.64 -5.59
C LEU A 13 -1.10 17.40 -6.44
N HIS A 14 -1.46 17.63 -7.70
CA HIS A 14 -1.78 16.58 -8.66
C HIS A 14 -0.76 16.61 -9.79
N LEU A 15 -0.03 15.52 -9.96
CA LEU A 15 0.95 15.30 -11.03
C LEU A 15 0.47 14.09 -11.85
N ASN A 16 -0.64 14.27 -12.55
CA ASN A 16 -1.33 13.19 -13.25
C ASN A 16 -1.18 13.35 -14.76
N ASP A 17 -1.12 12.22 -15.46
CA ASP A 17 -1.11 12.13 -16.93
C ASP A 17 0.00 12.96 -17.59
N LEU A 18 1.13 13.10 -16.89
CA LEU A 18 2.28 13.81 -17.42
C LEU A 18 3.04 12.89 -18.38
N ASN A 19 2.99 13.21 -19.68
CA ASN A 19 3.77 12.50 -20.70
C ASN A 19 5.21 13.04 -20.74
N LEU A 20 6.03 12.60 -19.80
CA LEU A 20 7.40 13.05 -19.63
C LEU A 20 8.33 12.35 -20.63
N THR A 21 8.93 13.13 -21.53
CA THR A 21 9.81 12.61 -22.61
C THR A 21 11.14 12.02 -22.14
N LYS A 22 11.52 12.31 -20.89
CA LYS A 22 12.75 11.85 -20.25
C LYS A 22 12.53 11.75 -18.73
N PRO A 23 13.46 11.15 -17.97
CA PRO A 23 13.38 11.14 -16.52
C PRO A 23 13.34 12.55 -15.91
N TYR A 24 12.33 12.83 -15.07
CA TYR A 24 12.26 14.05 -14.26
C TYR A 24 12.23 13.71 -12.78
N LEU A 25 12.97 14.48 -11.99
CA LEU A 25 12.97 14.33 -10.54
C LEU A 25 11.74 14.99 -9.94
N ILE A 26 11.03 14.31 -9.04
CA ILE A 26 10.16 15.02 -8.10
C ILE A 26 11.07 15.91 -7.26
N SER A 27 10.80 17.21 -7.33
CA SER A 27 11.53 18.18 -6.53
C SER A 27 11.37 17.86 -5.04
N PRO A 28 12.48 17.70 -4.28
CA PRO A 28 12.41 17.55 -2.82
C PRO A 28 11.68 18.71 -2.13
N PHE A 29 11.56 19.87 -2.79
CA PHE A 29 10.78 21.00 -2.31
C PHE A 29 9.28 20.70 -2.16
N VAL A 30 8.75 19.65 -2.80
CA VAL A 30 7.38 19.16 -2.53
C VAL A 30 7.25 18.73 -1.06
N GLY A 31 8.31 18.16 -0.47
CA GLY A 31 8.42 17.83 0.95
C GLY A 31 8.36 19.05 1.89
N ASN A 32 8.59 20.26 1.37
CA ASN A 32 8.58 21.49 2.14
C ASN A 32 7.25 22.27 2.02
N LEU A 33 6.25 21.74 1.32
CA LEU A 33 4.94 22.39 1.22
C LEU A 33 4.21 22.31 2.58
N PRO A 34 4.03 23.44 3.30
CA PRO A 34 3.64 23.42 4.71
C PRO A 34 2.17 23.05 4.96
N CYS A 35 1.35 23.01 3.91
CA CYS A 35 -0.08 22.72 4.00
C CYS A 35 -0.49 21.54 3.12
N LEU A 36 0.46 20.84 2.49
CA LEU A 36 0.13 19.76 1.57
C LEU A 36 -0.52 18.61 2.37
N ASN A 37 -1.78 18.34 2.07
CA ASN A 37 -2.52 17.24 2.66
C ASN A 37 -2.86 16.15 1.64
N PHE A 38 -2.85 16.49 0.35
CA PHE A 38 -3.15 15.54 -0.72
C PHE A 38 -2.07 15.59 -1.80
N LEU A 39 -1.43 14.44 -2.06
CA LEU A 39 -0.50 14.28 -3.17
C LEU A 39 -0.95 13.13 -4.06
N SER A 40 -1.13 13.42 -5.36
CA SER A 40 -1.43 12.41 -6.37
C SER A 40 -0.44 12.45 -7.52
N ILE A 41 -0.01 11.25 -7.95
CA ILE A 41 0.81 11.02 -9.12
C ILE A 41 0.20 9.85 -9.87
N THR A 42 -0.45 10.09 -11.00
CA THR A 42 -1.17 9.04 -11.73
C THR A 42 -0.69 9.01 -13.17
N ASN A 43 -0.46 7.81 -13.72
CA ASN A 43 -0.16 7.63 -15.15
C ASN A 43 0.96 8.57 -15.65
N THR A 44 1.98 8.77 -14.82
CA THR A 44 3.10 9.65 -15.14
C THR A 44 4.34 8.80 -15.36
N ASN A 45 4.70 8.65 -16.63
CA ASN A 45 5.91 7.94 -17.02
C ASN A 45 7.17 8.74 -16.62
N ASN A 46 8.31 8.06 -16.46
CA ASN A 46 9.61 8.70 -16.25
C ASN A 46 9.77 9.64 -15.04
N LEU A 47 8.81 9.74 -14.13
CA LEU A 47 9.03 10.46 -12.87
C LEU A 47 9.89 9.61 -11.93
N VAL A 48 11.00 10.18 -11.47
CA VAL A 48 12.04 9.54 -10.66
C VAL A 48 12.32 10.35 -9.39
N SER A 49 13.04 9.78 -8.42
CA SER A 49 13.54 10.49 -7.23
C SER A 49 15.03 10.81 -7.31
N SER A 50 15.46 11.68 -6.40
CA SER A 50 16.65 12.54 -6.46
C SER A 50 18.01 11.88 -6.71
N VAL A 51 18.23 10.57 -6.59
CA VAL A 51 19.61 10.03 -6.58
C VAL A 51 19.79 8.65 -7.21
N SER A 52 19.46 8.49 -8.50
CA SER A 52 20.11 7.43 -9.29
C SER A 52 20.43 7.89 -10.72
N LEU A 53 21.16 8.99 -10.85
CA LEU A 53 21.70 9.43 -12.15
C LEU A 53 22.91 8.60 -12.60
N THR A 54 23.55 7.84 -11.71
CA THR A 54 24.77 7.09 -12.05
C THR A 54 24.54 5.73 -12.69
N LEU A 55 23.29 5.26 -12.84
CA LEU A 55 23.02 3.97 -13.49
C LEU A 55 21.91 4.07 -14.53
N ARG A 56 22.24 4.66 -15.68
CA ARG A 56 21.39 4.70 -16.89
C ARG A 56 20.81 3.33 -17.31
N HIS A 57 21.44 2.23 -16.89
CA HIS A 57 21.02 0.86 -17.23
C HIS A 57 20.26 0.12 -16.12
N PHE A 58 20.16 0.65 -14.89
CA PHE A 58 19.48 -0.04 -13.77
C PHE A 58 18.20 0.64 -13.29
N MET A 59 17.69 1.66 -13.99
CA MET A 59 16.40 2.31 -13.66
C MET A 59 15.19 1.36 -13.63
N ARG A 60 15.33 0.13 -14.13
CA ARG A 60 14.31 -0.93 -13.98
C ARG A 60 14.24 -1.47 -12.54
N PHE A 61 15.23 -1.19 -11.69
CA PHE A 61 15.42 -1.75 -10.34
C PHE A 61 15.81 -0.71 -9.27
N THR A 62 15.78 0.59 -9.59
CA THR A 62 16.13 1.64 -8.60
C THR A 62 14.98 1.82 -7.61
N ASN A 63 15.31 1.88 -6.31
CA ASN A 63 14.39 2.10 -5.18
C ASN A 63 13.79 3.53 -5.16
N VAL A 64 13.26 3.97 -6.30
CA VAL A 64 12.70 5.30 -6.53
C VAL A 64 11.64 5.59 -5.49
N PHE A 65 10.84 4.59 -5.18
CA PHE A 65 9.73 4.68 -4.25
C PHE A 65 10.16 4.97 -2.80
N GLY A 66 11.20 4.29 -2.31
CA GLY A 66 11.72 4.50 -0.96
C GLY A 66 12.19 5.94 -0.71
N GLU A 67 12.82 6.55 -1.72
CA GLU A 67 13.30 7.94 -1.66
C GLU A 67 12.17 8.97 -1.81
N ILE A 68 11.18 8.73 -2.69
CA ILE A 68 10.01 9.64 -2.82
C ILE A 68 9.29 9.75 -1.49
N LEU A 69 9.05 8.60 -0.86
CA LEU A 69 8.35 8.59 0.40
C LEU A 69 9.22 9.02 1.59
N HIS A 70 10.55 8.99 1.47
CA HIS A 70 11.44 9.54 2.50
C HIS A 70 11.11 11.01 2.76
N PHE A 71 11.01 11.85 1.72
CA PHE A 71 10.63 13.25 1.91
C PHE A 71 9.13 13.42 2.23
N LEU A 72 8.23 12.56 1.74
CA LEU A 72 6.82 12.64 2.16
C LEU A 72 6.63 12.37 3.66
N SER A 73 7.48 11.55 4.28
CA SER A 73 7.43 11.32 5.74
C SER A 73 7.73 12.58 6.58
N GLN A 74 8.28 13.62 5.95
CA GLN A 74 8.53 14.92 6.55
C GLN A 74 7.28 15.82 6.53
N ILE A 75 6.31 15.56 5.64
CA ILE A 75 5.09 16.35 5.51
C ILE A 75 4.08 15.91 6.57
N LYS A 76 4.06 16.61 7.71
CA LYS A 76 3.18 16.27 8.85
C LYS A 76 1.69 16.51 8.57
N THR A 77 1.37 17.32 7.57
CA THR A 77 -0.01 17.59 7.16
C THR A 77 -0.57 16.55 6.19
N LEU A 78 0.26 15.61 5.71
CA LEU A 78 -0.14 14.69 4.65
C LEU A 78 -1.23 13.72 5.14
N GLU A 79 -2.39 13.77 4.48
CA GLU A 79 -3.57 12.95 4.78
C GLU A 79 -3.76 11.86 3.71
N THR A 80 -3.47 12.17 2.45
CA THR A 80 -3.73 11.27 1.32
C THR A 80 -2.56 11.22 0.34
N ILE A 81 -2.12 10.00 0.00
CA ILE A 81 -1.12 9.72 -1.04
C ILE A 81 -1.75 8.78 -2.08
N ILE A 82 -1.77 9.18 -3.35
CA ILE A 82 -2.33 8.39 -4.45
C ILE A 82 -1.32 8.31 -5.60
N PHE A 83 -0.53 7.24 -5.65
CA PHE A 83 0.39 6.98 -6.76
C PHE A 83 -0.09 5.81 -7.61
N LEU A 84 -0.80 6.09 -8.69
CA LEU A 84 -1.46 5.06 -9.50
C LEU A 84 -0.79 4.87 -10.86
N TYR A 85 -0.61 3.63 -11.30
CA TYR A 85 -0.19 3.31 -12.67
C TYR A 85 1.11 4.03 -13.10
N ASN A 86 2.14 4.01 -12.26
CA ASN A 86 3.47 4.55 -12.58
C ASN A 86 4.51 3.41 -12.62
N ASN A 87 5.79 3.78 -12.77
CA ASN A 87 6.91 2.84 -12.78
C ASN A 87 7.62 2.73 -11.42
N PHE A 88 6.94 3.06 -10.31
CA PHE A 88 7.57 3.06 -9.00
C PHE A 88 8.01 1.64 -8.60
N SER A 89 9.26 1.50 -8.18
CA SER A 89 9.83 0.23 -7.72
C SER A 89 10.67 0.43 -6.45
N GLY A 90 10.96 -0.68 -5.77
CA GLY A 90 11.66 -0.71 -4.49
C GLY A 90 10.74 -0.95 -3.29
N ASN A 91 11.21 -0.55 -2.10
CA ASN A 91 10.59 -0.86 -0.81
C ASN A 91 9.51 0.14 -0.41
N LEU A 92 8.37 -0.39 0.06
CA LEU A 92 7.50 0.39 0.92
C LEU A 92 8.30 0.83 2.17
N PRO A 93 8.36 2.12 2.51
CA PRO A 93 9.22 2.60 3.60
C PRO A 93 8.65 2.25 4.98
N LEU A 94 9.57 1.96 5.90
CA LEU A 94 9.28 1.71 7.32
C LEU A 94 8.65 2.92 8.04
N ARG A 95 8.73 4.11 7.45
CA ARG A 95 8.33 5.38 8.06
C ARG A 95 6.92 5.86 7.69
N LEU A 96 6.24 5.24 6.73
CA LEU A 96 4.85 5.60 6.39
C LEU A 96 3.92 5.62 7.62
N PRO A 97 3.98 4.63 8.54
CA PRO A 97 3.20 4.64 9.78
C PRO A 97 3.48 5.80 10.73
N LEU A 98 4.60 6.53 10.54
CA LEU A 98 4.98 7.68 11.37
C LEU A 98 4.34 9.01 10.90
N ILE A 99 3.60 9.00 9.79
CA ILE A 99 2.86 10.17 9.31
C ILE A 99 1.52 10.23 10.07
N SER A 100 1.46 11.09 11.09
CA SER A 100 0.38 11.10 12.08
C SER A 100 -1.02 11.42 11.53
N ASN A 101 -1.12 12.18 10.45
CA ASN A 101 -2.41 12.57 9.85
C ASN A 101 -2.82 11.70 8.66
N LEU A 102 -2.01 10.68 8.33
CA LEU A 102 -2.23 9.89 7.14
C LEU A 102 -3.52 9.08 7.29
N TYR A 103 -4.45 9.32 6.38
CA TYR A 103 -5.76 8.68 6.31
C TYR A 103 -5.80 7.63 5.19
N ARG A 104 -5.20 7.94 4.04
CA ARG A 104 -5.30 7.15 2.80
C ARG A 104 -3.98 6.99 2.08
N VAL A 105 -3.69 5.75 1.66
CA VAL A 105 -2.59 5.42 0.75
C VAL A 105 -3.07 4.51 -0.37
N SER A 106 -2.71 4.86 -1.60
CA SER A 106 -2.96 4.05 -2.78
C SER A 106 -1.72 4.05 -3.66
N PHE A 107 -1.18 2.86 -3.94
CA PHE A 107 0.00 2.64 -4.76
C PHE A 107 -0.25 1.62 -5.88
N ASP A 108 -1.49 1.48 -6.33
CA ASP A 108 -1.89 0.46 -7.29
C ASP A 108 -1.24 0.64 -8.67
N GLY A 109 -0.97 -0.48 -9.35
CA GLY A 109 -0.44 -0.46 -10.71
C GLY A 109 1.02 0.01 -10.80
N ASN A 110 1.86 -0.30 -9.82
CA ASN A 110 3.28 0.02 -9.84
C ASN A 110 4.14 -1.26 -9.95
N ARG A 111 5.45 -1.15 -9.74
CA ARG A 111 6.42 -2.25 -9.71
C ARG A 111 7.05 -2.42 -8.33
N ILE A 112 6.29 -2.14 -7.27
CA ILE A 112 6.78 -2.28 -5.90
C ILE A 112 7.04 -3.77 -5.68
N SER A 113 8.31 -4.14 -5.52
CA SER A 113 8.77 -5.54 -5.53
C SER A 113 9.17 -6.05 -4.15
N ALA A 114 8.85 -5.29 -3.12
CA ALA A 114 9.41 -5.44 -1.79
C ALA A 114 8.48 -6.10 -0.78
N THR A 115 9.05 -6.38 0.38
CA THR A 115 8.32 -6.89 1.52
C THR A 115 7.50 -5.77 2.19
N ILE A 116 6.22 -6.02 2.49
CA ILE A 116 5.48 -5.18 3.44
C ILE A 116 6.07 -5.45 4.84
N SER A 117 6.90 -4.54 5.34
CA SER A 117 7.43 -4.65 6.70
C SER A 117 6.31 -4.65 7.76
N ASN A 118 6.51 -5.37 8.87
CA ASN A 118 5.64 -5.36 10.06
C ASN A 118 5.29 -3.95 10.57
N SER A 119 6.10 -2.93 10.25
CA SER A 119 5.79 -1.53 10.53
C SER A 119 4.41 -1.10 9.99
N PHE A 120 3.92 -1.69 8.90
CA PHE A 120 2.59 -1.38 8.36
C PHE A 120 1.44 -1.80 9.28
N GLY A 121 1.68 -2.63 10.30
CA GLY A 121 0.68 -2.86 11.35
C GLY A 121 0.66 -1.78 12.44
N SER A 122 1.59 -0.82 12.38
CA SER A 122 1.73 0.26 13.38
C SER A 122 1.08 1.57 12.94
N PHE A 123 0.23 1.58 11.90
CA PHE A 123 -0.55 2.78 11.59
C PHE A 123 -1.50 3.11 12.75
N SER A 124 -1.42 4.35 13.22
CA SER A 124 -2.37 4.91 14.18
C SER A 124 -3.56 5.54 13.44
N GLU A 125 -4.66 5.77 14.16
CA GLU A 125 -5.71 6.68 13.69
C GLU A 125 -5.08 8.03 13.26
N PRO A 126 -5.53 8.62 12.13
CA PRO A 126 -6.77 8.35 11.42
C PRO A 126 -6.65 7.38 10.23
N PHE A 127 -5.60 6.55 10.13
CA PHE A 127 -5.37 5.71 8.94
C PHE A 127 -6.50 4.69 8.69
N LYS A 128 -7.01 4.62 7.45
CA LYS A 128 -8.16 3.75 7.11
C LYS A 128 -8.04 2.93 5.84
N LEU A 129 -7.27 3.39 4.86
CA LEU A 129 -7.31 2.83 3.52
C LEU A 129 -5.90 2.61 2.99
N ILE A 130 -5.62 1.35 2.61
CA ILE A 130 -4.43 0.97 1.88
C ILE A 130 -4.79 0.13 0.65
N THR A 131 -4.34 0.58 -0.52
CA THR A 131 -4.45 -0.20 -1.76
C THR A 131 -3.09 -0.31 -2.44
N LEU A 132 -2.70 -1.53 -2.77
CA LEU A 132 -1.41 -1.90 -3.35
C LEU A 132 -1.59 -2.89 -4.51
N SER A 133 -2.77 -2.95 -5.11
CA SER A 133 -3.07 -3.94 -6.14
C SER A 133 -2.17 -3.79 -7.37
N ASN A 134 -1.98 -4.85 -8.13
CA ASN A 134 -1.19 -4.83 -9.36
C ASN A 134 0.23 -4.30 -9.12
N ASN A 135 0.96 -4.98 -8.23
CA ASN A 135 2.36 -4.72 -7.93
C ASN A 135 3.16 -6.02 -8.03
N CYS A 136 4.44 -5.98 -7.68
CA CYS A 136 5.31 -7.15 -7.59
C CYS A 136 5.54 -7.54 -6.12
N LEU A 137 4.61 -7.24 -5.21
CA LEU A 137 4.81 -7.51 -3.78
C LEU A 137 4.94 -9.01 -3.58
N THR A 138 6.13 -9.42 -3.15
CA THR A 138 6.43 -10.80 -2.77
C THR A 138 6.40 -10.91 -1.24
N ARG A 139 6.70 -12.10 -0.71
CA ARG A 139 6.77 -12.43 0.73
C ARG A 139 7.10 -11.22 1.63
N GLY A 140 6.09 -10.60 2.24
CA GLY A 140 6.25 -9.43 3.10
C GLY A 140 6.87 -9.70 4.48
N ILE A 141 6.80 -10.95 4.92
CA ILE A 141 6.90 -11.25 6.34
C ILE A 141 8.19 -12.02 6.66
N LEU A 142 8.84 -12.74 5.73
CA LEU A 142 9.63 -13.91 6.15
C LEU A 142 11.17 -13.81 6.24
N GLU A 143 11.88 -12.82 5.67
CA GLU A 143 13.34 -13.01 5.53
C GLU A 143 14.17 -12.81 6.81
N THR A 144 13.61 -12.21 7.87
CA THR A 144 14.24 -12.24 9.22
C THR A 144 13.48 -13.17 10.19
N LEU A 145 12.34 -13.73 9.79
CA LEU A 145 11.47 -14.56 10.62
C LEU A 145 11.80 -16.06 10.59
N ALA A 146 12.71 -16.49 9.71
CA ALA A 146 13.37 -17.79 9.89
C ALA A 146 14.15 -17.89 11.22
N LYS A 147 14.40 -16.75 11.91
CA LYS A 147 14.97 -16.71 13.27
C LYS A 147 13.97 -16.32 14.36
N LEU A 148 12.82 -15.75 14.02
CA LEU A 148 11.85 -15.24 14.99
C LEU A 148 10.45 -15.57 14.50
N VAL A 149 9.79 -16.49 15.19
CA VAL A 149 8.38 -16.83 15.00
C VAL A 149 7.55 -15.57 15.24
N PHE A 150 7.15 -14.87 14.18
CA PHE A 150 6.02 -13.96 14.23
C PHE A 150 4.99 -14.42 13.19
N ASP A 151 4.05 -15.20 13.68
CA ASP A 151 2.67 -15.16 13.18
C ASP A 151 2.21 -13.68 13.20
N PHE A 152 1.26 -13.33 12.33
CA PHE A 152 0.48 -12.09 12.32
C PHE A 152 0.98 -10.93 11.44
N VAL A 153 0.27 -10.75 10.32
CA VAL A 153 -0.02 -9.43 9.76
C VAL A 153 -1.14 -8.82 10.60
N ASP A 154 -0.87 -7.71 11.26
CA ASP A 154 -1.88 -6.94 11.99
C ASP A 154 -2.34 -5.77 11.12
N LEU A 155 -3.54 -5.86 10.56
CA LEU A 155 -4.17 -4.77 9.80
C LEU A 155 -5.36 -4.19 10.56
N SER A 156 -5.32 -4.23 11.91
CA SER A 156 -6.45 -4.02 12.81
C SER A 156 -7.10 -2.62 12.78
N GLN A 157 -6.57 -1.67 12.02
CA GLN A 157 -7.13 -0.32 11.91
C GLN A 157 -7.70 0.02 10.53
N ASN A 158 -7.51 -0.84 9.53
CA ASN A 158 -7.93 -0.57 8.16
C ASN A 158 -9.41 -0.93 7.94
N MET A 159 -10.13 -0.06 7.23
CA MET A 159 -11.48 -0.31 6.73
C MET A 159 -11.48 -0.90 5.33
N LEU A 160 -10.49 -0.55 4.50
CA LEU A 160 -10.35 -1.04 3.14
C LEU A 160 -8.90 -1.48 2.87
N ILE A 161 -8.77 -2.70 2.37
CA ILE A 161 -7.50 -3.30 1.98
C ILE A 161 -7.66 -3.93 0.60
N ASN A 162 -6.86 -3.49 -0.37
CA ASN A 162 -6.74 -4.16 -1.66
C ASN A 162 -5.28 -4.54 -1.93
N LEU A 163 -5.00 -5.83 -1.95
CA LEU A 163 -3.70 -6.43 -2.25
C LEU A 163 -3.76 -7.37 -3.46
N ALA A 164 -4.81 -7.28 -4.27
CA ALA A 164 -5.02 -8.17 -5.42
C ALA A 164 -3.89 -8.11 -6.44
N ASN A 165 -3.71 -9.17 -7.21
CA ASN A 165 -2.72 -9.25 -8.29
C ASN A 165 -1.30 -8.92 -7.80
N ASN A 166 -0.83 -9.72 -6.84
CA ASN A 166 0.53 -9.67 -6.30
C ASN A 166 1.10 -11.10 -6.22
N SER A 167 2.19 -11.30 -5.50
CA SER A 167 2.81 -12.62 -5.28
C SER A 167 2.80 -13.00 -3.80
N PHE A 168 1.77 -12.63 -3.04
CA PHE A 168 1.68 -12.98 -1.63
C PHE A 168 1.53 -14.49 -1.45
N ALA A 169 2.43 -15.10 -0.67
CA ALA A 169 2.38 -16.52 -0.32
C ALA A 169 2.59 -16.69 1.20
N PHE A 170 1.50 -16.81 1.95
CA PHE A 170 1.50 -17.05 3.40
C PHE A 170 0.23 -17.81 3.82
N ASP A 171 0.27 -18.38 5.03
CA ASP A 171 -0.88 -19.06 5.65
C ASP A 171 -1.93 -18.03 6.09
N PHE A 172 -3.01 -17.87 5.33
CA PHE A 172 -4.05 -16.91 5.63
C PHE A 172 -4.84 -17.28 6.90
N GLY A 173 -4.88 -18.56 7.26
CA GLY A 173 -5.59 -19.04 8.45
C GLY A 173 -5.02 -18.48 9.75
N LYS A 174 -3.77 -18.00 9.71
CA LYS A 174 -3.06 -17.40 10.84
C LYS A 174 -3.15 -15.87 10.91
N VAL A 175 -3.82 -15.22 9.95
CA VAL A 175 -3.91 -13.76 9.92
C VAL A 175 -4.98 -13.25 10.87
N ARG A 176 -4.66 -12.15 11.57
CA ARG A 176 -5.64 -11.39 12.36
C ARG A 176 -6.13 -10.21 11.54
N VAL A 177 -7.44 -10.03 11.50
CA VAL A 177 -8.12 -8.98 10.72
C VAL A 177 -8.78 -7.96 11.64
N SER A 178 -8.82 -6.70 11.19
CA SER A 178 -9.54 -5.63 11.91
C SER A 178 -11.02 -5.94 12.03
N LYS A 179 -11.61 -5.68 13.20
CA LYS A 179 -13.07 -5.70 13.40
C LYS A 179 -13.80 -4.60 12.63
N THR A 180 -13.09 -3.55 12.22
CA THR A 180 -13.63 -2.43 11.43
C THR A 180 -13.51 -2.65 9.92
N LEU A 181 -12.93 -3.77 9.47
CA LEU A 181 -12.73 -4.05 8.05
C LEU A 181 -14.07 -4.18 7.31
N GLU A 182 -14.18 -3.46 6.20
CA GLU A 182 -15.37 -3.40 5.35
C GLU A 182 -15.12 -4.04 3.98
N ILE A 183 -13.91 -3.86 3.43
CA ILE A 183 -13.52 -4.34 2.11
C ILE A 183 -12.14 -5.00 2.20
N LEU A 184 -12.07 -6.27 1.79
CA LEU A 184 -10.83 -7.03 1.70
C LEU A 184 -10.72 -7.71 0.35
N ASP A 185 -9.78 -7.28 -0.48
CA ASP A 185 -9.45 -7.93 -1.74
C ASP A 185 -8.03 -8.48 -1.68
N LEU A 186 -7.92 -9.80 -1.72
CA LEU A 186 -6.69 -10.59 -1.73
C LEU A 186 -6.64 -11.51 -2.96
N SER A 187 -7.51 -11.29 -3.95
CA SER A 187 -7.63 -12.14 -5.13
C SER A 187 -6.34 -12.19 -5.94
N HIS A 188 -6.13 -13.24 -6.73
CA HIS A 188 -4.97 -13.38 -7.62
C HIS A 188 -3.63 -13.25 -6.88
N ASN A 189 -3.44 -14.13 -5.90
CA ASN A 189 -2.20 -14.25 -5.13
C ASN A 189 -1.83 -15.75 -5.00
N HIS A 190 -0.96 -16.09 -4.06
CA HIS A 190 -0.55 -17.46 -3.76
C HIS A 190 -0.82 -17.82 -2.29
N LEU A 191 -1.84 -17.21 -1.68
CA LEU A 191 -2.23 -17.46 -0.29
C LEU A 191 -2.59 -18.93 -0.11
N TYR A 192 -2.18 -19.52 1.01
CA TYR A 192 -2.47 -20.91 1.33
C TYR A 192 -3.04 -21.04 2.75
N GLY A 193 -3.39 -22.25 3.15
CA GLY A 193 -4.05 -22.50 4.43
C GLY A 193 -5.55 -22.22 4.34
N THR A 194 -6.19 -21.99 5.49
CA THR A 194 -7.65 -21.79 5.56
C THR A 194 -8.03 -20.31 5.60
N LEU A 195 -9.32 -20.01 5.52
CA LEU A 195 -9.81 -18.71 5.96
C LEU A 195 -9.71 -18.61 7.49
N PRO A 196 -9.22 -17.50 8.07
CA PRO A 196 -9.16 -17.33 9.52
C PRO A 196 -10.57 -17.16 10.12
N GLU A 197 -10.85 -17.85 11.23
CA GLU A 197 -12.17 -17.79 11.89
C GLU A 197 -12.58 -16.37 12.30
N GLY A 198 -11.60 -15.50 12.56
CA GLY A 198 -11.81 -14.09 12.90
C GLY A 198 -12.65 -13.32 11.86
N LEU A 199 -12.68 -13.75 10.60
CA LEU A 199 -13.53 -13.17 9.55
C LEU A 199 -15.03 -13.24 9.88
N THR A 200 -15.48 -14.24 10.65
CA THR A 200 -16.89 -14.37 11.06
C THR A 200 -17.33 -13.27 12.03
N SER A 201 -16.38 -12.61 12.70
CA SER A 201 -16.66 -11.55 13.67
C SER A 201 -16.80 -10.15 13.04
N LEU A 202 -16.51 -10.03 11.74
CA LEU A 202 -16.49 -8.76 11.01
C LEU A 202 -17.91 -8.31 10.65
N LYS A 203 -18.49 -7.44 11.47
CA LYS A 203 -19.88 -6.97 11.31
C LYS A 203 -20.06 -6.03 10.11
N ASN A 204 -19.00 -5.30 9.74
CA ASN A 204 -19.02 -4.29 8.68
C ASN A 204 -18.51 -4.81 7.33
N LEU A 205 -18.01 -6.06 7.26
CA LEU A 205 -17.50 -6.64 6.02
C LEU A 205 -18.62 -6.70 4.96
N GLY A 206 -18.47 -5.89 3.92
CA GLY A 206 -19.37 -5.82 2.77
C GLY A 206 -18.78 -6.47 1.52
N PHE A 207 -17.45 -6.52 1.40
CA PHE A 207 -16.76 -7.13 0.27
C PHE A 207 -15.58 -7.98 0.76
N LEU A 208 -15.51 -9.21 0.25
CA LEU A 208 -14.37 -10.10 0.39
C LEU A 208 -14.11 -10.72 -0.98
N ASP A 209 -12.87 -10.73 -1.42
CA ASP A 209 -12.43 -11.55 -2.54
C ASP A 209 -11.09 -12.19 -2.20
N VAL A 210 -11.07 -13.52 -2.23
CA VAL A 210 -9.90 -14.37 -1.99
C VAL A 210 -9.76 -15.39 -3.12
N SER A 211 -10.46 -15.18 -4.24
CA SER A 211 -10.42 -16.06 -5.40
C SER A 211 -9.03 -16.08 -6.04
N TYR A 212 -8.73 -17.12 -6.83
CA TYR A 212 -7.43 -17.27 -7.49
C TYR A 212 -6.26 -17.24 -6.49
N ASN A 213 -6.30 -18.17 -5.54
CA ASN A 213 -5.28 -18.41 -4.53
C ASN A 213 -5.07 -19.94 -4.40
N ASN A 214 -4.42 -20.40 -3.32
CA ASN A 214 -4.23 -21.81 -2.99
C ASN A 214 -4.89 -22.15 -1.63
N LEU A 215 -6.00 -21.50 -1.29
CA LEU A 215 -6.68 -21.70 -0.01
C LEU A 215 -7.41 -23.03 0.01
N CYS A 216 -7.48 -23.66 1.18
CA CYS A 216 -8.14 -24.95 1.33
C CYS A 216 -8.96 -25.02 2.63
N GLY A 217 -9.70 -26.12 2.80
CA GLY A 217 -10.54 -26.35 3.96
C GLY A 217 -11.92 -25.70 3.86
N LYS A 218 -12.66 -25.71 4.99
CA LYS A 218 -14.03 -25.21 5.04
C LYS A 218 -14.04 -23.70 5.24
N THR A 219 -14.99 -23.03 4.61
CA THR A 219 -15.30 -21.63 4.92
C THR A 219 -15.86 -21.55 6.35
N PRO A 220 -15.33 -20.67 7.22
CA PRO A 220 -15.87 -20.44 8.55
C PRO A 220 -17.34 -20.03 8.46
N ARG A 221 -18.19 -20.67 9.27
CA ARG A 221 -19.63 -20.42 9.27
C ARG A 221 -19.96 -19.32 10.28
N GLY A 222 -20.40 -18.17 9.79
CA GLY A 222 -20.85 -17.07 10.66
C GLY A 222 -20.67 -15.69 10.06
N GLY A 223 -21.35 -14.72 10.64
CA GLY A 223 -21.23 -13.31 10.26
C GLY A 223 -21.57 -13.02 8.80
N ARG A 224 -20.82 -12.08 8.22
CA ARG A 224 -21.02 -11.61 6.84
C ARG A 224 -20.60 -12.61 5.77
N LEU A 225 -19.75 -13.60 6.10
CA LEU A 225 -19.26 -14.61 5.14
C LEU A 225 -20.40 -15.41 4.50
N GLN A 226 -21.52 -15.61 5.20
CA GLN A 226 -22.69 -16.32 4.65
C GLN A 226 -23.46 -15.52 3.59
N LYS A 227 -23.13 -14.24 3.39
CA LYS A 227 -23.75 -13.35 2.40
C LYS A 227 -22.80 -12.98 1.25
N ILE A 228 -21.54 -13.39 1.35
CA ILE A 228 -20.53 -13.13 0.32
C ILE A 228 -20.74 -14.14 -0.80
N ASP A 229 -20.59 -13.69 -2.04
CA ASP A 229 -20.80 -14.53 -3.22
C ASP A 229 -19.79 -15.68 -3.26
N VAL A 230 -20.20 -16.83 -3.82
CA VAL A 230 -19.32 -17.99 -3.95
C VAL A 230 -18.12 -17.72 -4.86
N SER A 231 -18.26 -16.80 -5.83
CA SER A 231 -17.19 -16.40 -6.74
C SER A 231 -15.98 -15.83 -5.99
N SER A 232 -16.20 -15.16 -4.87
CA SER A 232 -15.15 -14.62 -3.99
C SER A 232 -14.20 -15.68 -3.44
N TYR A 233 -14.56 -16.97 -3.54
CA TYR A 233 -13.76 -18.10 -3.08
C TYR A 233 -13.31 -19.03 -4.22
N ALA A 234 -13.72 -18.74 -5.46
CA ALA A 234 -13.47 -19.61 -6.60
C ALA A 234 -11.97 -19.72 -6.93
N HIS A 235 -11.59 -20.79 -7.62
CA HIS A 235 -10.20 -21.01 -8.08
C HIS A 235 -9.19 -21.00 -6.93
N ASN A 236 -9.49 -21.73 -5.87
CA ASN A 236 -8.64 -22.03 -4.72
C ASN A 236 -8.38 -23.53 -4.61
#